data_AF-A0A0C9UMK4-F1
#
_entry.id   AF-A0A0C9UMK4-F1
#
_cell.length_a   1.000
_cell.length_b   1.000
_cell.length_c   1.000
_cell.angle_alpha   90.00
_cell.angle_beta   90.00
_cell.angle_gamma   90.00
#
_symmetry.space_group_name_H-M   'P 1'
#
loop_
_entity.id
_entity.type
_entity.pdbx_description
1 polymer ?
#
loop_
_entity_poly.entity_id
_entity_poly.type
_entity_poly.pdbx_seq_one_letter_code
_entity_poly.pdbx_strand_id
1 'polypeptide(L)'
;MLVQDRWFSLIIQPCIQKIYGRGSQEYVSHSAQEYKSRAAGEKETRLVDHIKLQQLQDEIKQCIQEDGVENLDIFGSFFFIMDIQGIKLTNKDREHLSPNCDDVLTILQDVMPALDINYMAQPENGECVIDLGISATPEGEEPIVGLWNLTHVDASFAKSGTNTAMLFNLGSLADYGGVSAEFPMDCASVTHMCYRMAYNLIFEIIRGNLKFPENSDTYVANGTFHSRINGIIKLYEHAKS
;
A
#
# COMPACT_ATOMS: atom_id res chain seq x y z
N MET A 1 14.85 -24.13 18.69
CA MET A 1 14.44 -22.72 18.57
C MET A 1 13.88 -22.51 17.17
N LEU A 2 12.70 -21.90 17.01
CA LEU A 2 12.14 -21.65 15.67
C LEU A 2 13.05 -20.67 14.91
N VAL A 3 13.08 -20.74 13.57
CA VAL A 3 13.92 -19.86 12.72
C VAL A 3 13.69 -18.38 13.06
N GLN A 4 12.44 -17.99 13.29
CA GLN A 4 12.06 -16.63 13.70
C GLN A 4 12.63 -16.24 15.09
N ASP A 5 12.65 -17.17 16.04
CA ASP A 5 13.23 -16.92 17.36
C ASP A 5 14.75 -16.77 17.29
N ARG A 6 15.40 -17.56 16.42
CA ARG A 6 16.85 -17.41 16.17
C ARG A 6 17.16 -16.06 15.55
N TRP A 7 16.42 -15.66 14.51
CA TRP A 7 16.55 -14.33 13.88
C TRP A 7 16.40 -13.21 14.91
N PHE A 8 15.37 -13.29 15.75
CA PHE A 8 15.12 -12.21 16.69
C PHE A 8 16.15 -12.16 17.83
N SER A 9 16.42 -13.29 18.48
CA SER A 9 17.26 -13.31 19.69
C SER A 9 18.76 -13.28 19.40
N LEU A 10 19.21 -13.83 18.27
CA LEU A 10 20.65 -13.91 17.96
C LEU A 10 21.13 -12.79 17.06
N ILE A 11 20.23 -12.12 16.32
CA ILE A 11 20.60 -11.07 15.36
C ILE A 11 19.95 -9.73 15.74
N ILE A 12 18.62 -9.64 15.64
CA ILE A 12 17.92 -8.35 15.77
C ILE A 12 18.14 -7.71 17.14
N GLN A 13 17.94 -8.47 18.21
CA GLN A 13 18.03 -7.93 19.56
C GLN A 13 19.46 -7.48 19.90
N PRO A 14 20.54 -8.26 19.67
CA PRO A 14 21.91 -7.80 19.84
C PRO A 14 22.25 -6.54 19.03
N CYS A 15 21.86 -6.49 17.74
CA CYS A 15 22.13 -5.34 16.88
C CYS A 15 21.41 -4.08 17.38
N ILE A 16 20.14 -4.17 17.76
CA ILE A 16 19.37 -3.05 18.33
C ILE A 16 20.03 -2.59 19.65
N GLN A 17 20.38 -3.51 20.55
CA GLN A 17 21.03 -3.16 21.82
C GLN A 17 22.37 -2.43 21.60
N LYS A 18 23.14 -2.82 20.58
CA LYS A 18 24.40 -2.17 20.21
C LYS A 18 24.20 -0.75 19.67
N ILE A 19 23.15 -0.53 18.87
CA ILE A 19 22.87 0.77 18.22
C ILE A 19 22.23 1.78 19.18
N TYR A 20 21.42 1.30 20.13
CA TYR A 20 20.60 2.14 21.01
C TYR A 20 21.11 2.23 22.46
N GLY A 21 22.17 1.51 22.84
CA GLY A 21 22.73 1.25 24.18
C GLY A 21 22.46 2.17 25.39
N ARG A 22 22.53 1.54 26.58
CA ARG A 22 22.43 1.98 28.00
C ARG A 22 21.33 2.96 28.43
N GLY A 23 21.02 4.02 27.69
CA GLY A 23 19.95 4.97 28.02
C GLY A 23 18.54 4.49 27.68
N SER A 24 18.44 3.33 27.01
CA SER A 24 17.21 2.79 26.43
C SER A 24 16.88 1.36 26.91
N GLN A 25 17.54 0.88 27.96
CA GLN A 25 17.34 -0.49 28.49
C GLN A 25 15.90 -0.76 28.95
N GLU A 26 15.19 0.27 29.38
CA GLU A 26 13.76 0.24 29.76
C GLU A 26 12.83 0.04 28.54
N TYR A 27 13.38 0.19 27.33
CA TYR A 27 12.65 0.37 26.07
C TYR A 27 13.05 -0.67 24.99
N VAL A 28 13.84 -1.68 25.34
CA VAL A 28 14.26 -2.76 24.43
C VAL A 28 13.80 -4.08 25.02
N SER A 29 13.09 -4.89 24.22
CA SER A 29 12.70 -6.25 24.61
C SER A 29 13.94 -7.13 24.79
N HIS A 30 14.04 -7.85 25.90
CA HIS A 30 15.23 -8.62 26.27
C HIS A 30 15.13 -10.11 25.91
N SER A 31 14.02 -10.54 25.30
CA SER A 31 13.87 -11.88 24.74
C SER A 31 12.86 -11.93 23.60
N ALA A 32 12.96 -12.97 22.75
CA ALA A 32 11.94 -13.24 21.72
C ALA A 32 10.55 -13.47 22.33
N GLN A 33 10.47 -14.04 23.53
CA GLN A 33 9.21 -14.29 24.22
C GLN A 33 8.58 -13.00 24.75
N GLU A 34 9.39 -12.05 25.25
CA GLU A 34 8.96 -10.70 25.64
C GLU A 34 8.52 -9.87 24.43
N TYR A 35 9.23 -9.98 23.31
CA TYR A 35 8.81 -9.34 22.06
C TYR A 35 7.47 -9.90 21.56
N LYS A 36 7.31 -11.23 21.54
CA LYS A 36 6.07 -11.89 21.12
C LYS A 36 4.89 -11.55 22.03
N SER A 37 5.10 -11.45 23.35
CA SER A 37 4.04 -11.07 24.29
C SER A 37 3.63 -9.61 24.14
N ARG A 38 4.56 -8.70 23.82
CA ARG A 38 4.26 -7.30 23.50
C ARG A 38 3.61 -7.14 22.13
N ALA A 39 4.08 -7.87 21.11
CA ALA A 39 3.50 -7.88 19.77
C ALA A 39 2.08 -8.47 19.71
N ALA A 40 1.72 -9.33 20.67
CA ALA A 40 0.34 -9.80 20.87
C ALA A 40 -0.56 -8.76 21.57
N GLY A 41 0.00 -7.66 22.07
CA GLY A 41 -0.67 -6.50 22.67
C GLY A 41 -0.43 -5.21 21.88
N GLU A 42 0.17 -4.19 22.50
CA GLU A 42 0.48 -2.88 21.88
C GLU A 42 1.73 -2.95 20.98
N LYS A 43 1.62 -2.42 19.75
CA LYS A 43 2.75 -2.33 18.81
C LYS A 43 3.83 -1.39 19.37
N GLU A 44 4.96 -1.95 19.78
CA GLU A 44 6.13 -1.16 20.16
C GLU A 44 6.71 -0.49 18.90
N THR A 45 6.38 0.80 18.71
CA THR A 45 6.81 1.58 17.55
C THR A 45 8.04 2.40 17.96
N ARG A 46 9.16 2.18 17.28
CA ARG A 46 10.37 2.99 17.45
C ARG A 46 10.59 3.82 16.20
N LEU A 47 10.83 5.11 16.40
CA LEU A 47 11.28 5.97 15.32
C LEU A 47 12.73 5.61 15.00
N VAL A 48 12.92 5.06 13.81
CA VAL A 48 14.23 4.77 13.25
C VAL A 48 14.41 5.77 12.11
N ASP A 49 15.37 6.69 12.25
CA ASP A 49 15.76 7.54 11.13
C ASP A 49 16.61 6.75 10.10
N HIS A 50 16.82 7.34 8.93
CA HIS A 50 17.57 6.67 7.85
C HIS A 50 19.00 6.26 8.26
N ILE A 51 19.66 7.06 9.12
CA ILE A 51 21.02 6.79 9.60
C ILE A 51 21.01 5.56 10.51
N LYS A 52 20.05 5.49 11.45
CA LYS A 52 19.89 4.38 12.38
C LYS A 52 19.46 3.10 11.69
N LEU A 53 18.63 3.20 10.65
CA LEU A 53 18.25 2.05 9.84
C LEU A 53 19.44 1.49 9.08
N GLN A 54 20.28 2.35 8.49
CA GLN A 54 21.50 1.92 7.81
C GLN A 54 22.49 1.28 8.79
N GLN A 55 22.71 1.90 9.95
CA GLN A 55 23.51 1.30 11.03
C GLN A 55 22.99 -0.07 11.45
N LEU A 56 21.66 -0.24 11.53
CA LEU A 56 21.05 -1.54 11.83
C LEU A 56 21.32 -2.59 10.77
N GLN A 57 21.21 -2.24 9.50
CA GLN A 57 21.51 -3.15 8.41
C GLN A 57 22.98 -3.59 8.41
N ASP A 58 23.90 -2.65 8.62
CA ASP A 58 25.33 -2.94 8.65
C ASP A 58 25.71 -3.82 9.85
N GLU A 59 25.14 -3.54 11.02
CA GLU A 59 25.33 -4.36 12.22
C GLU A 59 24.76 -5.76 12.09
N ILE A 60 23.62 -5.92 11.41
CA ILE A 60 23.05 -7.25 11.10
C ILE A 60 23.99 -8.03 10.17
N LYS A 61 24.49 -7.38 9.10
CA LYS A 61 25.44 -8.01 8.17
C LYS A 61 26.71 -8.44 8.89
N GLN A 62 27.26 -7.57 9.72
CA GLN A 62 28.45 -7.87 10.52
C GLN A 62 28.18 -9.03 11.49
N CYS A 63 27.06 -9.02 12.22
CA CYS A 63 26.67 -10.08 13.14
C CYS A 63 26.56 -11.45 12.46
N ILE A 64 26.05 -11.49 11.24
CA ILE A 64 25.96 -12.73 10.45
C ILE A 64 27.35 -13.18 9.97
N GLN A 65 28.17 -12.26 9.45
CA GLN A 65 29.50 -12.56 8.92
C GLN A 65 30.51 -12.99 9.98
N GLU A 66 30.43 -12.43 11.18
CA GLU A 66 31.32 -12.72 12.30
C GLU A 66 30.87 -13.97 13.09
N ASP A 67 29.76 -14.58 12.72
CA ASP A 67 29.26 -15.76 13.42
C ASP A 67 30.16 -16.98 13.17
N GLY A 68 30.78 -17.47 14.24
CA GLY A 68 31.61 -18.67 14.23
C GLY A 68 30.93 -19.91 14.80
N VAL A 69 29.72 -19.79 15.37
CA VAL A 69 29.17 -20.84 16.25
C VAL A 69 27.68 -21.13 15.99
N GLU A 70 26.87 -20.11 15.69
CA GLU A 70 25.42 -20.24 15.60
C GLU A 70 24.92 -20.60 14.19
N ASN A 71 25.79 -20.66 13.17
CA ASN A 71 25.41 -20.87 11.77
C ASN A 71 24.32 -19.88 11.32
N LEU A 72 24.59 -18.58 11.49
CA LEU A 72 23.71 -17.48 11.11
C LEU A 72 23.69 -17.21 9.60
N ASP A 73 24.54 -17.88 8.82
CA ASP A 73 24.60 -17.79 7.35
C ASP A 73 23.24 -18.03 6.67
N ILE A 74 22.36 -18.81 7.31
CA ILE A 74 20.97 -19.02 6.84
C ILE A 74 20.16 -17.71 6.74
N PHE A 75 20.63 -16.65 7.39
CA PHE A 75 20.04 -15.31 7.37
C PHE A 75 20.84 -14.31 6.53
N GLY A 76 21.83 -14.78 5.75
CA GLY A 76 22.72 -13.92 4.95
C GLY A 76 22.02 -13.04 3.91
N SER A 77 20.75 -13.32 3.62
CA SER A 77 19.86 -12.42 2.88
C SER A 77 18.65 -12.07 3.76
N PHE A 78 18.40 -10.77 3.92
CA PHE A 78 17.27 -10.24 4.67
C PHE A 78 16.79 -8.93 4.06
N PHE A 79 15.52 -8.60 4.30
CA PHE A 79 14.93 -7.32 3.92
C PHE A 79 13.96 -6.85 5.01
N PHE A 80 13.72 -5.55 5.05
CA PHE A 80 12.71 -4.96 5.92
C PHE A 80 11.46 -4.66 5.11
N ILE A 81 10.30 -5.08 5.62
CA ILE A 81 9.01 -4.61 5.12
C ILE A 81 8.66 -3.36 5.92
N MET A 82 8.62 -2.22 5.26
CA MET A 82 8.22 -0.95 5.87
C MET A 82 6.78 -0.63 5.48
N ASP A 83 5.93 -0.36 6.48
CA ASP A 83 4.59 0.17 6.27
C ASP A 83 4.65 1.70 6.35
N ILE A 84 4.25 2.38 5.27
CA ILE A 84 4.19 3.84 5.21
C ILE A 84 2.71 4.25 5.19
N GLN A 85 2.23 4.70 6.35
CA GLN A 85 0.86 5.15 6.49
C GLN A 85 0.68 6.58 5.96
N GLY A 86 -0.44 6.84 5.28
CA GLY A 86 -0.78 8.19 4.81
C GLY A 86 -0.03 8.66 3.57
N ILE A 87 0.79 7.80 2.94
CA ILE A 87 1.60 8.17 1.78
C ILE A 87 0.77 8.72 0.61
N LYS A 88 -0.48 8.24 0.46
CA LYS A 88 -1.43 8.65 -0.58
C LYS A 88 -1.73 10.16 -0.58
N LEU A 89 -1.66 10.82 0.58
CA LEU A 89 -1.89 12.26 0.68
C LEU A 89 -0.60 13.06 0.41
N THR A 90 0.55 12.52 0.82
CA THR A 90 1.85 13.17 0.64
C THR A 90 2.41 12.99 -0.78
N ASN A 91 1.92 11.99 -1.52
CA ASN A 91 2.36 11.70 -2.89
C ASN A 91 1.35 12.07 -3.98
N LYS A 92 0.24 12.71 -3.61
CA LYS A 92 -0.76 13.20 -4.56
C LYS A 92 -0.26 14.49 -5.17
N ASP A 93 0.43 14.36 -6.29
CA ASP A 93 0.98 15.51 -7.00
C ASP A 93 0.10 15.90 -8.19
N ARG A 94 -0.49 17.09 -8.09
CA ARG A 94 -1.30 17.69 -9.17
C ARG A 94 -0.52 18.74 -9.94
N GLU A 95 0.63 19.19 -9.44
CA GLU A 95 1.34 20.38 -9.93
C GLU A 95 2.49 20.02 -10.89
N HIS A 96 3.07 18.82 -10.76
CA HIS A 96 4.26 18.44 -11.52
C HIS A 96 3.97 17.69 -12.82
N LEU A 97 2.72 17.25 -13.06
CA LEU A 97 2.25 16.76 -14.36
C LEU A 97 2.04 17.92 -15.35
N SER A 98 3.11 18.67 -15.61
CA SER A 98 3.16 19.66 -16.68
C SER A 98 3.05 18.93 -18.03
N PRO A 99 2.47 19.56 -19.08
CA PRO A 99 2.55 19.06 -20.45
C PRO A 99 3.99 18.82 -20.95
N ASN A 100 4.98 19.41 -20.26
CA ASN A 100 6.41 19.25 -20.54
C ASN A 100 7.11 18.25 -19.59
N CYS A 101 6.35 17.48 -18.80
CA CYS A 101 6.92 16.41 -18.02
C CYS A 101 7.20 15.22 -18.95
N ASP A 102 8.47 14.97 -19.21
CA ASP A 102 8.90 13.89 -20.09
C ASP A 102 8.98 12.53 -19.38
N ASP A 103 8.99 12.50 -18.03
CA ASP A 103 9.15 11.26 -17.25
C ASP A 103 8.44 11.25 -15.88
N VAL A 104 7.47 10.34 -15.73
CA VAL A 104 6.71 10.10 -14.50
C VAL A 104 7.59 9.56 -13.37
N LEU A 105 8.65 8.81 -13.68
CA LEU A 105 9.55 8.26 -12.67
C LEU A 105 10.35 9.37 -11.99
N THR A 106 10.76 10.38 -12.76
CA THR A 106 11.42 11.58 -12.22
C THR A 106 10.49 12.32 -11.23
N ILE A 107 9.21 12.51 -11.55
CA ILE A 107 8.23 13.10 -10.59
C ILE A 107 8.14 12.24 -9.33
N LEU A 108 8.07 10.91 -9.46
CA LEU A 108 7.98 10.02 -8.30
C LEU A 108 9.21 10.16 -7.38
N GLN A 109 10.41 10.39 -7.93
CA GLN A 109 11.61 10.67 -7.14
C GLN A 109 11.55 12.05 -6.47
N ASP A 110 11.03 13.07 -7.14
CA ASP A 110 10.89 14.41 -6.54
C ASP A 110 9.88 14.40 -5.38
N VAL A 111 8.76 13.69 -5.56
CA VAL A 111 7.69 13.53 -4.55
C VAL A 111 8.12 12.61 -3.42
N MET A 112 8.89 11.55 -3.72
CA MET A 112 9.42 10.61 -2.75
C MET A 112 10.94 10.44 -2.93
N PRO A 113 11.77 11.37 -2.42
CA PRO A 113 13.24 11.31 -2.58
C PRO A 113 13.90 10.08 -1.94
N ALA A 114 13.19 9.41 -1.05
CA ALA A 114 13.62 8.13 -0.47
C ALA A 114 13.53 6.95 -1.45
N LEU A 115 12.83 7.12 -2.59
CA LEU A 115 12.72 6.12 -3.64
C LEU A 115 13.89 6.25 -4.61
N ASP A 116 14.92 5.42 -4.45
CA ASP A 116 16.03 5.37 -5.40
C ASP A 116 15.66 4.50 -6.62
N ILE A 117 14.83 5.03 -7.51
CA ILE A 117 14.41 4.35 -8.74
C ILE A 117 15.62 3.92 -9.58
N ASN A 118 16.69 4.73 -9.65
CA ASN A 118 17.87 4.40 -10.44
C ASN A 118 18.61 3.18 -9.90
N TYR A 119 18.75 3.08 -8.57
CA TYR A 119 19.29 1.91 -7.91
C TYR A 119 18.39 0.68 -8.14
N MET A 120 17.09 0.85 -7.94
CA MET A 120 16.08 -0.23 -8.03
C MET A 120 15.77 -0.67 -9.48
N ALA A 121 16.14 0.13 -10.48
CA ALA A 121 16.02 -0.23 -11.89
C ALA A 121 17.08 -1.24 -12.35
N GLN A 122 18.14 -1.44 -11.55
CA GLN A 122 19.18 -2.43 -11.84
C GLN A 122 18.75 -3.82 -11.34
N PRO A 123 18.59 -4.83 -12.23
CA PRO A 123 18.12 -6.15 -11.83
C PRO A 123 18.99 -6.84 -10.77
N GLU A 124 20.28 -6.52 -10.71
CA GLU A 124 21.20 -7.03 -9.69
C GLU A 124 20.90 -6.53 -8.27
N ASN A 125 20.20 -5.41 -8.14
CA ASN A 125 19.84 -4.81 -6.85
C ASN A 125 18.48 -5.29 -6.33
N GLY A 126 17.71 -5.98 -7.17
CA GLY A 126 16.42 -6.57 -6.82
C GLY A 126 15.33 -6.27 -7.85
N GLU A 127 14.09 -6.54 -7.45
CA GLU A 127 12.90 -6.25 -8.24
C GLU A 127 12.14 -5.08 -7.61
N CYS A 128 11.79 -4.09 -8.45
CA CYS A 128 11.00 -2.93 -8.04
C CYS A 128 9.58 -3.06 -8.58
N VAL A 129 8.61 -3.24 -7.70
CA VAL A 129 7.19 -3.28 -8.06
C VAL A 129 6.52 -2.02 -7.53
N ILE A 130 5.92 -1.24 -8.42
CA ILE A 130 5.28 0.03 -8.10
C ILE A 130 3.77 -0.08 -8.39
N ASP A 131 2.95 0.26 -7.40
CA ASP A 131 1.52 0.47 -7.59
C ASP A 131 1.28 1.95 -7.96
N LEU A 132 0.96 2.21 -9.22
CA LEU A 132 0.75 3.56 -9.75
C LEU A 132 -0.74 3.90 -9.80
N GLY A 133 -1.16 4.84 -8.96
CA GLY A 133 -2.51 5.39 -8.97
C GLY A 133 -2.63 6.64 -9.85
N ILE A 134 -3.47 6.57 -10.90
CA ILE A 134 -3.83 7.74 -11.71
C ILE A 134 -5.25 8.15 -11.37
N SER A 135 -5.43 9.40 -10.92
CA SER A 135 -6.76 9.97 -10.64
C SER A 135 -7.13 11.02 -11.68
N ALA A 136 -8.34 10.91 -12.23
CA ALA A 136 -8.96 11.95 -13.04
C ALA A 136 -10.14 12.56 -12.26
N THR A 137 -10.00 13.82 -11.85
CA THR A 137 -11.03 14.55 -11.12
C THR A 137 -11.45 15.78 -11.93
N PRO A 138 -12.74 15.90 -12.31
CA PRO A 138 -13.23 17.10 -12.96
C PRO A 138 -13.02 18.34 -12.09
N GLU A 139 -12.73 19.48 -12.71
CA GLU A 139 -12.72 20.76 -12.01
C GLU A 139 -14.16 21.29 -11.88
N GLY A 140 -14.50 21.79 -10.70
CA GLY A 140 -15.82 22.33 -10.40
C GLY A 140 -15.76 23.22 -9.17
N GLU A 141 -16.74 24.13 -9.06
CA GLU A 141 -16.89 25.02 -7.89
C GLU A 141 -17.31 24.25 -6.62
N GLU A 142 -17.87 23.06 -6.79
CA GLU A 142 -18.30 22.16 -5.71
C GLU A 142 -17.53 20.82 -5.77
N PRO A 143 -17.41 20.09 -4.65
CA PRO A 143 -16.86 18.73 -4.67
C PRO A 143 -17.69 17.79 -5.55
N ILE A 144 -17.08 17.24 -6.60
CA ILE A 144 -17.74 16.32 -7.55
C ILE A 144 -17.27 14.88 -7.29
N VAL A 145 -18.23 13.94 -7.29
CA VAL A 145 -17.95 12.51 -7.34
C VAL A 145 -18.37 11.97 -8.71
N GLY A 146 -17.41 11.45 -9.47
CA GLY A 146 -17.70 10.78 -10.74
C GLY A 146 -18.24 9.37 -10.53
N LEU A 147 -19.02 8.87 -11.50
CA LEU A 147 -19.41 7.47 -11.65
C LEU A 147 -18.79 6.92 -12.95
N TRP A 148 -18.09 5.79 -12.89
CA TRP A 148 -17.54 5.14 -14.07
C TRP A 148 -18.57 4.17 -14.64
N ASN A 149 -18.91 4.31 -15.92
CA ASN A 149 -19.75 3.34 -16.62
C ASN A 149 -18.95 2.07 -16.93
N LEU A 150 -19.41 0.92 -16.41
CA LEU A 150 -18.71 -0.36 -16.51
C LEU A 150 -18.49 -0.81 -17.95
N THR A 151 -19.42 -0.51 -18.87
CA THR A 151 -19.27 -0.88 -20.29
C THR A 151 -18.03 -0.23 -20.90
N HIS A 152 -17.80 1.05 -20.60
CA HIS A 152 -16.66 1.78 -21.13
C HIS A 152 -15.35 1.39 -20.44
N VAL A 153 -15.38 1.18 -19.12
CA VAL A 153 -14.20 0.76 -18.38
C VAL A 153 -13.78 -0.65 -18.81
N ASP A 154 -14.70 -1.61 -18.86
CA ASP A 154 -14.44 -2.99 -19.28
C ASP A 154 -13.88 -3.05 -20.71
N ALA A 155 -14.48 -2.30 -21.65
CA ALA A 155 -13.95 -2.19 -23.01
C ALA A 155 -12.51 -1.66 -23.04
N SER A 156 -12.13 -0.76 -22.12
CA SER A 156 -10.76 -0.27 -22.00
C SER A 156 -9.78 -1.33 -21.47
N PHE A 157 -10.26 -2.26 -20.63
CA PHE A 157 -9.46 -3.38 -20.11
C PHE A 157 -9.23 -4.44 -21.18
N ALA A 158 -10.31 -4.80 -21.90
CA ALA A 158 -10.23 -5.68 -23.06
C ALA A 158 -9.25 -5.12 -24.12
N LYS A 159 -9.30 -3.81 -24.38
CA LYS A 159 -8.37 -3.15 -25.32
C LYS A 159 -6.91 -3.16 -24.84
N SER A 160 -6.67 -3.14 -23.52
CA SER A 160 -5.32 -3.30 -22.97
C SER A 160 -4.81 -4.74 -22.95
N GLY A 161 -5.63 -5.72 -23.34
CA GLY A 161 -5.23 -7.13 -23.40
C GLY A 161 -5.11 -7.79 -22.03
N THR A 162 -5.92 -7.37 -21.06
CA THR A 162 -6.00 -8.05 -19.76
C THR A 162 -6.72 -9.38 -19.86
N ASN A 163 -6.58 -10.22 -18.83
CA ASN A 163 -7.46 -11.37 -18.59
C ASN A 163 -8.92 -10.91 -18.40
N THR A 164 -9.82 -11.89 -18.26
CA THR A 164 -11.22 -11.63 -17.93
C THR A 164 -11.33 -10.75 -16.69
N ALA A 165 -11.95 -9.58 -16.85
CA ALA A 165 -12.02 -8.60 -15.79
C ALA A 165 -13.10 -8.96 -14.75
N MET A 166 -12.80 -8.64 -13.49
CA MET A 166 -13.75 -8.70 -12.39
C MET A 166 -14.45 -7.33 -12.27
N LEU A 167 -15.77 -7.35 -12.34
CA LEU A 167 -16.61 -6.17 -12.23
C LEU A 167 -17.11 -5.98 -10.80
N PHE A 168 -17.03 -4.76 -10.30
CA PHE A 168 -17.55 -4.34 -9.01
C PHE A 168 -18.65 -3.30 -9.24
N ASN A 169 -19.91 -3.70 -9.16
CA ASN A 169 -21.03 -2.75 -9.31
C ASN A 169 -21.30 -1.95 -8.03
N LEU A 170 -21.99 -0.82 -8.18
CA LEU A 170 -22.44 0.03 -7.09
C LEU A 170 -23.89 -0.27 -6.68
N GLY A 171 -24.15 -1.52 -6.28
CA GLY A 171 -25.46 -1.94 -5.78
C GLY A 171 -26.57 -1.76 -6.83
N SER A 172 -27.52 -0.85 -6.57
CA SER A 172 -28.63 -0.55 -7.49
C SER A 172 -28.19 0.16 -8.78
N LEU A 173 -26.97 0.71 -8.83
CA LEU A 173 -26.34 1.25 -10.03
C LEU A 173 -25.54 0.15 -10.74
N ALA A 174 -26.24 -0.83 -11.30
CA ALA A 174 -25.63 -2.04 -11.86
C ALA A 174 -24.63 -1.76 -13.00
N ASP A 175 -24.85 -0.68 -13.77
CA ASP A 175 -24.00 -0.30 -14.90
C ASP A 175 -22.79 0.55 -14.50
N TYR A 176 -22.62 0.85 -13.21
CA TYR A 176 -21.57 1.72 -12.70
C TYR A 176 -20.72 1.05 -11.63
N GLY A 177 -19.43 1.36 -11.63
CA GLY A 177 -18.53 0.94 -10.57
C GLY A 177 -17.08 0.75 -11.01
N GLY A 178 -16.43 -0.26 -10.46
CA GLY A 178 -15.01 -0.55 -10.66
C GLY A 178 -14.76 -1.81 -11.46
N VAL A 179 -13.55 -1.92 -11.99
CA VAL A 179 -13.07 -3.07 -12.75
C VAL A 179 -11.66 -3.40 -12.28
N SER A 180 -11.34 -4.68 -12.17
CA SER A 180 -9.96 -5.14 -12.03
C SER A 180 -9.64 -6.30 -12.94
N ALA A 181 -8.39 -6.40 -13.36
CA ALA A 181 -7.91 -7.55 -14.11
C ALA A 181 -6.38 -7.66 -14.00
N GLU A 182 -5.91 -8.90 -14.09
CA GLU A 182 -4.49 -9.20 -14.30
C GLU A 182 -4.16 -9.20 -15.79
N PHE A 183 -2.90 -8.94 -16.13
CA PHE A 183 -2.41 -9.15 -17.47
C PHE A 183 -1.96 -10.61 -17.67
N PRO A 184 -2.16 -11.20 -18.86
CA PRO A 184 -1.53 -12.48 -19.21
C PRO A 184 -0.01 -12.38 -19.07
N MET A 185 0.65 -13.48 -18.68
CA MET A 185 2.10 -13.50 -18.44
C MET A 185 2.92 -12.96 -19.61
N ASP A 186 2.55 -13.32 -20.85
CA ASP A 186 3.21 -12.83 -22.06
C ASP A 186 3.07 -11.31 -22.21
N CYS A 187 1.87 -10.76 -21.96
CA CYS A 187 1.61 -9.32 -22.01
C CYS A 187 2.33 -8.58 -20.87
N ALA A 188 2.29 -9.13 -19.66
CA ALA A 188 2.97 -8.58 -18.49
C ALA A 188 4.49 -8.54 -18.69
N SER A 189 5.08 -9.56 -19.33
CA SER A 189 6.53 -9.59 -19.61
C SER A 189 6.98 -8.50 -20.59
N VAL A 190 6.09 -8.04 -21.47
CA VAL A 190 6.37 -7.00 -22.48
C VAL A 190 6.06 -5.60 -21.95
N THR A 191 4.94 -5.46 -21.24
CA THR A 191 4.45 -4.16 -20.75
C THR A 191 4.94 -3.81 -19.35
N HIS A 192 5.48 -4.80 -18.63
CA HIS A 192 5.80 -4.73 -17.20
C HIS A 192 4.59 -4.39 -16.31
N MET A 193 3.37 -4.54 -16.83
CA MET A 193 2.14 -4.37 -16.08
C MET A 193 1.58 -5.73 -15.67
N CYS A 194 1.53 -6.01 -14.37
CA CYS A 194 0.98 -7.27 -13.86
C CYS A 194 -0.53 -7.18 -13.61
N TYR A 195 -1.00 -6.01 -13.21
CA TYR A 195 -2.36 -5.79 -12.75
C TYR A 195 -2.85 -4.39 -13.08
N ARG A 196 -4.16 -4.25 -13.30
CA ARG A 196 -4.83 -2.97 -13.46
C ARG A 196 -6.11 -2.97 -12.64
N MET A 197 -6.40 -1.84 -11.99
CA MET A 197 -7.67 -1.60 -11.32
C MET A 197 -8.14 -0.18 -11.59
N ALA A 198 -9.43 -0.04 -11.85
CA ALA A 198 -10.10 1.24 -12.01
C ALA A 198 -11.32 1.26 -11.08
N TYR A 199 -11.46 2.32 -10.28
CA TYR A 199 -12.60 2.48 -9.38
C TYR A 199 -12.89 3.97 -9.14
N ASN A 200 -14.12 4.27 -8.73
CA ASN A 200 -14.53 5.61 -8.29
C ASN A 200 -14.18 5.81 -6.81
N LEU A 201 -13.88 7.05 -6.41
CA LEU A 201 -13.73 7.42 -4.99
C LEU A 201 -14.97 7.10 -4.14
N ILE A 202 -16.13 6.94 -4.78
CA ILE A 202 -17.35 6.47 -4.10
C ILE A 202 -17.10 5.17 -3.34
N PHE A 203 -16.22 4.28 -3.86
CA PHE A 203 -15.83 3.04 -3.20
C PHE A 203 -15.05 3.29 -1.91
N GLU A 204 -14.18 4.29 -1.86
CA GLU A 204 -13.36 4.56 -0.66
C GLU A 204 -14.22 4.99 0.53
N ILE A 205 -15.22 5.84 0.29
CA ILE A 205 -16.11 6.36 1.34
C ILE A 205 -17.05 5.27 1.87
N ILE A 206 -17.51 4.35 1.00
CA ILE A 206 -18.44 3.28 1.38
C ILE A 206 -17.73 2.00 1.88
N ARG A 207 -16.44 1.79 1.56
CA ARG A 207 -15.71 0.54 1.89
C ARG A 207 -15.66 0.34 3.41
N GLY A 208 -16.34 -0.70 3.88
CA GLY A 208 -16.41 -1.07 5.30
C GLY A 208 -17.49 -0.34 6.10
N ASN A 209 -18.09 0.73 5.58
CA ASN A 209 -18.99 1.59 6.35
C ASN A 209 -20.47 1.49 5.97
N LEU A 210 -20.85 1.04 4.76
CA LEU A 210 -22.26 0.98 4.34
C LEU A 210 -22.57 -0.14 3.35
N LYS A 211 -23.78 -0.70 3.50
CA LYS A 211 -24.45 -1.51 2.48
C LYS A 211 -25.41 -0.61 1.70
N PHE A 212 -25.34 -0.63 0.37
CA PHE A 212 -26.38 -0.03 -0.45
C PHE A 212 -27.76 -0.65 -0.11
N PRO A 213 -28.86 0.09 -0.31
CA PRO A 213 -30.20 -0.48 -0.21
C PRO A 213 -30.32 -1.70 -1.13
N GLU A 214 -31.06 -2.72 -0.70
CA GLU A 214 -31.34 -3.85 -1.59
C GLU A 214 -32.26 -3.39 -2.73
N ASN A 215 -32.25 -4.12 -3.84
CA ASN A 215 -33.09 -3.77 -4.99
C ASN A 215 -34.58 -3.72 -4.61
N SER A 216 -35.05 -4.67 -3.80
CA SER A 216 -36.43 -4.70 -3.28
C SER A 216 -36.79 -3.43 -2.53
N ASP A 217 -35.95 -2.98 -1.60
CA ASP A 217 -36.15 -1.76 -0.81
C ASP A 217 -36.16 -0.50 -1.69
N THR A 218 -35.32 -0.51 -2.73
CA THR A 218 -35.19 0.58 -3.70
C THR A 218 -36.45 0.72 -4.54
N TYR A 219 -37.00 -0.38 -5.05
CA TYR A 219 -38.21 -0.37 -5.89
C TYR A 219 -39.43 0.22 -5.18
N VAL A 220 -39.58 -0.04 -3.88
CA VAL A 220 -40.72 0.47 -3.09
C VAL A 220 -40.41 1.76 -2.33
N ALA A 221 -39.18 2.28 -2.45
CA ALA A 221 -38.70 3.47 -1.74
C ALA A 221 -39.09 3.48 -0.24
N ASN A 222 -38.89 2.36 0.45
CA ASN A 222 -39.36 2.21 1.82
C ASN A 222 -38.52 3.00 2.84
N GLY A 223 -38.92 2.98 4.11
CA GLY A 223 -38.19 3.66 5.18
C GLY A 223 -36.74 3.21 5.32
N THR A 224 -36.44 1.94 5.02
CA THR A 224 -35.07 1.40 5.01
C THR A 224 -34.23 2.05 3.90
N PHE A 225 -34.77 2.16 2.69
CA PHE A 225 -34.14 2.87 1.58
C PHE A 225 -33.81 4.31 1.97
N HIS A 226 -34.80 5.09 2.43
CA HIS A 226 -34.58 6.48 2.82
C HIS A 226 -33.56 6.63 3.96
N SER A 227 -33.62 5.77 4.97
CA SER A 227 -32.67 5.80 6.09
C SER A 227 -31.24 5.52 5.62
N ARG A 228 -31.04 4.56 4.71
CA ARG A 228 -29.71 4.21 4.18
C ARG A 228 -29.17 5.30 3.26
N ILE A 229 -30.00 5.84 2.36
CA ILE A 229 -29.60 6.95 1.49
C ILE A 229 -29.24 8.19 2.30
N ASN A 230 -30.03 8.57 3.31
CA ASN A 230 -29.70 9.69 4.18
C ASN A 230 -28.41 9.46 4.98
N GLY A 231 -28.11 8.20 5.36
CA GLY A 231 -26.82 7.84 5.95
C GLY A 231 -25.65 8.05 4.99
N ILE A 232 -25.81 7.64 3.73
CA ILE A 232 -24.82 7.88 2.67
C ILE A 232 -24.62 9.38 2.46
N ILE A 233 -25.70 10.16 2.29
CA ILE A 233 -25.64 11.62 2.07
C ILE A 233 -24.83 12.30 3.18
N LYS A 234 -25.13 12.01 4.46
CA LYS A 234 -24.40 12.59 5.60
C LYS A 234 -22.91 12.29 5.60
N LEU A 235 -22.51 11.11 5.13
CA LEU A 235 -21.09 10.78 5.01
C LEU A 235 -20.40 11.61 3.92
N TYR A 236 -21.08 11.85 2.79
CA TYR A 236 -20.53 12.68 1.72
C TYR A 236 -20.53 14.17 2.09
N GLU A 237 -21.55 14.68 2.78
CA GLU A 237 -21.62 16.08 3.22
C GLU A 237 -20.46 16.48 4.16
N HIS A 238 -19.90 15.51 4.88
CA HIS A 238 -18.79 15.74 5.82
C HIS A 238 -17.47 15.10 5.39
N ALA A 239 -17.43 14.43 4.24
CA ALA A 239 -16.20 13.89 3.69
C ALA A 239 -15.30 15.07 3.26
N LYS A 240 -14.13 15.19 3.89
CA LYS A 240 -13.11 16.14 3.44
C LYS A 240 -12.54 15.64 2.12
N SER A 241 -12.64 16.47 1.09
CA SER A 241 -11.96 16.33 -0.21
C SER A 241 -10.48 16.62 -0.10
#